data_AF-Q7FAU5-F1
#
_entry.id   AF-Q7FAU5-F1
#
_cell.length_a   1.000
_cell.length_b   1.000
_cell.length_c   1.000
_cell.angle_alpha   90.00
_cell.angle_beta   90.00
_cell.angle_gamma   90.00
#
_symmetry.space_group_name_H-M   'P 1'
#
loop_
_entity.id
_entity.type
_entity.pdbx_description
1 polymer ?
#
loop_
_entity_poly.entity_id
_entity_poly.type
_entity_poly.pdbx_seq_one_letter_code
_entity_poly.pdbx_strand_id
1 'polypeptide(L)'
;MQQSAEWMRERTNKLKEEVCTLFTPSKDMLRRMYLVDEIVHLGIDHLFEKEIETALKDIHESEFASSNLHEVALRFRLLRERGFWVSPDVFQKFKGDDGNFLNELADDPRGLISLYNAAHLFIHGEQNSRKLFLLQGTISNQ
;
A
#
# COMPACT_ATOMS: atom_id res chain seq x y z
N MET A 1 -23.24 -10.31 -32.52
CA MET A 1 -22.27 -9.36 -31.90
C MET A 1 -22.95 -8.44 -30.87
N GLN A 2 -24.08 -7.78 -31.19
CA GLN A 2 -24.80 -6.89 -30.26
C GLN A 2 -25.13 -7.53 -28.89
N GLN A 3 -25.73 -8.73 -28.88
CA GLN A 3 -26.11 -9.44 -27.65
C GLN A 3 -24.91 -9.81 -26.76
N SER A 4 -23.75 -10.05 -27.36
CA SER A 4 -22.53 -10.38 -26.61
C SER A 4 -21.96 -9.14 -25.90
N ALA A 5 -22.04 -7.97 -26.52
CA ALA A 5 -21.63 -6.71 -25.90
C ALA A 5 -22.57 -6.29 -24.76
N GLU A 6 -23.88 -6.49 -24.92
CA GLU A 6 -24.87 -6.23 -23.87
C GLU A 6 -24.67 -7.14 -22.66
N TRP A 7 -24.45 -8.44 -22.89
CA TRP A 7 -24.15 -9.39 -21.81
C TRP A 7 -22.87 -9.04 -21.05
N MET A 8 -21.80 -8.65 -21.77
CA MET A 8 -20.54 -8.22 -21.15
C MET A 8 -20.76 -6.98 -20.29
N ARG A 9 -21.55 -6.00 -20.75
CA ARG A 9 -21.87 -4.79 -19.99
C ARG A 9 -22.66 -5.11 -18.72
N GLU A 10 -23.67 -5.97 -18.81
CA GLU A 10 -24.46 -6.43 -17.66
C GLU A 10 -23.56 -7.10 -16.62
N ARG A 11 -22.67 -7.99 -17.07
CA ARG A 11 -21.73 -8.70 -16.20
C ARG A 11 -20.74 -7.74 -15.54
N THR A 12 -20.22 -6.75 -16.26
CA THR A 12 -19.35 -5.70 -15.72
C THR A 12 -20.06 -4.89 -14.64
N ASN A 13 -21.31 -4.46 -14.88
CA ASN A 13 -22.09 -3.72 -13.88
C ASN A 13 -22.30 -4.54 -12.62
N LYS A 14 -22.67 -5.82 -12.77
CA LYS A 14 -22.84 -6.73 -11.63
C LYS A 14 -21.55 -6.92 -10.83
N LEU A 15 -20.40 -7.10 -11.51
CA LEU A 15 -19.10 -7.18 -10.84
C LEU A 15 -18.77 -5.89 -10.09
N LYS A 16 -19.06 -4.74 -10.70
CA LYS A 16 -18.81 -3.45 -10.08
C LYS A 16 -19.59 -3.31 -8.78
N GLU A 17 -20.87 -3.69 -8.77
CA GLU A 17 -21.68 -3.70 -7.56
C GLU A 17 -21.12 -4.65 -6.50
N GLU A 18 -20.73 -5.88 -6.89
CA GLU A 18 -20.10 -6.83 -5.97
C GLU A 18 -18.82 -6.23 -5.33
N VAL A 19 -17.96 -5.56 -6.10
CA VAL A 19 -16.77 -4.89 -5.57
C VAL A 19 -17.13 -3.72 -4.65
N CYS A 20 -18.13 -2.90 -4.98
CA CYS A 20 -18.63 -1.84 -4.09
C CYS A 20 -19.12 -2.41 -2.74
N THR A 21 -19.73 -3.60 -2.73
CA THR A 21 -20.13 -4.23 -1.45
C THR A 21 -18.93 -4.65 -0.60
N LEU A 22 -17.75 -4.92 -1.20
CA LEU A 22 -16.53 -5.22 -0.45
C LEU A 22 -15.94 -4.00 0.26
N PHE A 23 -16.26 -2.79 -0.22
CA PHE A 23 -15.92 -1.52 0.45
C PHE A 23 -16.86 -1.16 1.60
N THR A 24 -17.86 -1.99 1.91
CA THR A 24 -18.72 -1.77 3.07
C THR A 24 -17.88 -1.61 4.34
N PRO A 25 -18.32 -0.77 5.31
CA PRO A 25 -17.54 -0.50 6.51
C PRO A 25 -17.25 -1.79 7.28
N SER A 26 -16.05 -2.32 7.12
CA SER A 26 -15.58 -3.48 7.86
C SER A 26 -14.67 -2.98 8.98
N LYS A 27 -14.71 -3.68 10.13
CA LYS A 27 -13.78 -3.40 11.24
C LYS A 27 -12.36 -3.88 10.95
N ASP A 28 -12.16 -4.66 9.88
CA ASP A 28 -10.88 -5.23 9.52
C ASP A 28 -10.12 -4.29 8.57
N MET A 29 -9.25 -3.46 9.15
CA MET A 29 -8.44 -2.50 8.39
C MET A 29 -7.46 -3.17 7.43
N LEU A 30 -6.90 -4.34 7.80
CA LEU A 30 -5.97 -5.06 6.94
C LEU A 30 -6.67 -5.53 5.67
N ARG A 31 -7.87 -6.09 5.80
CA ARG A 31 -8.64 -6.52 4.64
C ARG A 31 -8.99 -5.35 3.71
N ARG A 32 -9.28 -4.17 4.27
CA ARG A 32 -9.51 -2.96 3.47
C ARG A 32 -8.26 -2.50 2.74
N MET A 33 -7.10 -2.52 3.41
CA MET A 33 -5.83 -2.21 2.77
C MET A 33 -5.53 -3.15 1.61
N TYR A 34 -5.70 -4.46 1.79
CA TYR A 34 -5.50 -5.44 0.71
C TYR A 34 -6.50 -5.24 -0.43
N LEU A 35 -7.77 -4.92 -0.14
CA LEU A 35 -8.76 -4.63 -1.19
C LEU A 35 -8.35 -3.42 -2.04
N VAL A 36 -7.92 -2.33 -1.39
CA VAL A 36 -7.44 -1.14 -2.10
C VAL A 36 -6.20 -1.47 -2.92
N ASP A 37 -5.26 -2.21 -2.35
CA ASP A 37 -4.02 -2.61 -3.04
C ASP A 37 -4.30 -3.45 -4.28
N GLU A 38 -5.18 -4.45 -4.18
CA GLU A 38 -5.60 -5.29 -5.31
C GLU A 38 -6.28 -4.46 -6.42
N ILE A 39 -7.15 -3.52 -6.06
CA ILE A 39 -7.85 -2.68 -7.04
C ILE A 39 -6.87 -1.76 -7.79
N VAL A 40 -5.91 -1.19 -7.08
CA VAL A 40 -4.83 -0.38 -7.69
C VAL A 40 -3.94 -1.26 -8.55
N HIS A 41 -3.57 -2.46 -8.09
CA HIS A 41 -2.75 -3.41 -8.85
C HIS A 41 -3.43 -3.89 -10.13
N LEU A 42 -4.74 -4.05 -10.11
CA LEU A 42 -5.56 -4.37 -11.27
C LEU A 42 -5.77 -3.19 -12.24
N GLY A 43 -5.40 -1.97 -11.85
CA GLY A 43 -5.55 -0.76 -12.68
C GLY A 43 -7.01 -0.33 -12.90
N ILE A 44 -7.92 -0.73 -12.01
CA ILE A 44 -9.36 -0.42 -12.08
C ILE A 44 -9.81 0.58 -11.02
N ASP A 45 -8.87 1.21 -10.32
CA ASP A 45 -9.09 2.15 -9.23
C ASP A 45 -9.90 3.39 -9.65
N HIS A 46 -9.76 3.83 -10.90
CA HIS A 46 -10.57 4.90 -11.49
C HIS A 46 -12.09 4.63 -11.46
N LEU A 47 -12.51 3.36 -11.31
CA LEU A 47 -13.93 3.01 -11.21
C LEU A 47 -14.50 3.19 -9.78
N PHE A 48 -13.63 3.31 -8.78
CA PHE A 48 -13.93 3.25 -7.35
C PHE A 48 -13.24 4.38 -6.55
N GLU A 49 -12.94 5.52 -7.19
CA GLU A 49 -12.14 6.60 -6.58
C GLU A 49 -12.71 7.06 -5.22
N LYS A 50 -14.04 7.20 -5.12
CA LYS A 50 -14.71 7.66 -3.90
C LYS A 50 -14.63 6.63 -2.78
N GLU A 51 -14.83 5.36 -3.12
CA GLU A 51 -14.75 4.24 -2.20
C GLU A 51 -13.33 4.07 -1.66
N ILE A 52 -12.32 4.21 -2.53
CA ILE A 52 -10.91 4.17 -2.18
C ILE A 52 -10.54 5.35 -1.29
N GLU A 53 -10.95 6.58 -1.63
CA GLU A 53 -10.67 7.77 -0.82
C GLU A 53 -11.27 7.64 0.59
N THR A 54 -12.52 7.17 0.68
CA THR A 54 -13.18 6.90 1.97
C THR A 54 -12.43 5.83 2.76
N ALA A 55 -12.02 4.74 2.12
CA ALA A 55 -11.26 3.68 2.78
C ALA A 55 -9.89 4.15 3.28
N LEU A 56 -9.18 4.96 2.49
CA LEU A 56 -7.87 5.50 2.88
C LEU A 56 -7.99 6.48 4.04
N LYS A 57 -9.05 7.30 4.06
CA LYS A 57 -9.34 8.19 5.19
C LYS A 57 -9.57 7.39 6.47
N ASP A 58 -10.38 6.34 6.42
CA ASP A 58 -10.61 5.45 7.56
C ASP A 58 -9.30 4.77 8.02
N ILE A 59 -8.47 4.29 7.09
CA ILE A 59 -7.17 3.68 7.38
C ILE A 59 -6.21 4.70 8.02
N HIS A 60 -6.23 5.96 7.57
CA HIS A 60 -5.40 7.05 8.10
C HIS A 60 -5.76 7.38 9.55
N GLU A 61 -7.06 7.51 9.83
CA GLU A 61 -7.60 7.86 11.15
C GLU A 61 -7.57 6.69 12.15
N SER A 62 -7.51 5.44 11.66
CA SER A 62 -7.45 4.25 12.51
C SER A 62 -6.13 4.14 13.30
N GLU A 63 -6.22 3.68 14.55
CA GLU A 63 -5.05 3.23 15.29
C GLU A 63 -4.50 1.95 14.66
N PHE A 64 -3.35 2.06 14.00
CA PHE A 64 -2.73 0.95 13.29
C PHE A 64 -1.42 0.52 13.96
N ALA A 65 -1.50 -0.55 14.75
CA ALA A 65 -0.35 -1.19 15.37
C ALA A 65 -0.19 -2.62 14.82
N SER A 66 0.63 -2.77 13.77
CA SER A 66 1.06 -4.08 13.28
C SER A 66 2.56 -4.28 13.54
N SER A 67 2.95 -5.50 13.90
CA SER A 67 4.34 -5.94 13.99
C SER A 67 4.88 -6.48 12.66
N ASN A 68 4.05 -6.56 11.62
CA ASN A 68 4.45 -7.08 10.32
C ASN A 68 4.99 -5.95 9.42
N LEU A 69 6.21 -6.10 8.90
CA LEU A 69 6.85 -5.11 8.03
C LEU A 69 6.05 -4.87 6.74
N HIS A 70 5.54 -5.94 6.12
CA HIS A 70 4.74 -5.85 4.90
C HIS A 70 3.51 -4.97 5.11
N GLU A 71 2.77 -5.18 6.19
CA GLU A 71 1.54 -4.44 6.48
C GLU A 71 1.83 -2.97 6.78
N VAL A 72 2.88 -2.67 7.55
CA VAL A 72 3.28 -1.29 7.84
C VAL A 72 3.73 -0.58 6.58
N ALA A 73 4.54 -1.24 5.74
CA ALA A 73 5.00 -0.70 4.48
C ALA A 73 3.84 -0.48 3.49
N LEU A 74 2.89 -1.42 3.42
CA LEU A 74 1.70 -1.31 2.60
C LEU A 74 0.85 -0.10 3.03
N ARG A 75 0.59 0.06 4.33
CA ARG A 75 -0.17 1.21 4.84
C ARG A 75 0.52 2.53 4.48
N PHE A 76 1.84 2.60 4.72
CA PHE A 76 2.62 3.80 4.40
C PHE A 76 2.52 4.15 2.91
N ARG A 77 2.69 3.15 2.03
CA ARG A 77 2.62 3.31 0.58
C ARG A 77 1.25 3.81 0.12
N LEU A 78 0.18 3.10 0.48
CA LEU A 78 -1.19 3.45 0.07
C LEU A 78 -1.59 4.88 0.46
N LEU A 79 -1.19 5.31 1.66
CA LEU A 79 -1.48 6.65 2.16
C LEU A 79 -0.65 7.73 1.43
N ARG A 80 0.66 7.51 1.29
CA ARG A 80 1.56 8.49 0.65
C ARG A 80 1.30 8.64 -0.85
N GLU A 81 1.00 7.55 -1.56
CA GLU A 81 0.61 7.57 -2.99
C GLU A 81 -0.61 8.46 -3.25
N ARG A 82 -1.48 8.59 -2.25
CA ARG A 82 -2.75 9.34 -2.34
C ARG A 82 -2.67 10.69 -1.62
N GLY A 83 -1.47 11.14 -1.27
CA GLY A 83 -1.21 12.47 -0.71
C GLY A 83 -1.41 12.60 0.81
N PHE A 84 -1.73 11.52 1.51
CA PHE A 84 -1.82 11.56 2.97
C PHE A 84 -0.42 11.61 3.59
N TRP A 85 -0.24 12.49 4.58
CA TRP A 85 0.99 12.53 5.33
C TRP A 85 1.03 11.42 6.38
N VAL A 86 2.11 10.65 6.37
CA VAL A 86 2.42 9.59 7.34
C VAL A 86 3.89 9.67 7.71
N SER A 87 4.21 9.81 8.99
CA SER A 87 5.62 9.88 9.41
C SER A 87 6.38 8.60 9.02
N PRO A 88 7.59 8.70 8.47
CA PRO A 88 8.48 7.54 8.26
C PRO A 88 8.89 6.87 9.57
N ASP A 89 8.64 7.48 10.73
CA ASP A 89 8.99 6.90 12.02
C ASP A 89 8.20 5.63 12.36
N VAL A 90 7.14 5.33 11.61
CA VAL A 90 6.45 4.03 11.70
C VAL A 90 7.39 2.84 11.47
N PHE A 91 8.53 3.06 10.80
CA PHE A 91 9.53 2.02 10.54
C PHE A 91 10.60 1.89 11.64
N GLN A 92 10.64 2.77 12.66
CA GLN A 92 11.70 2.73 13.68
C GLN A 92 11.67 1.44 14.51
N LYS A 93 10.49 0.85 14.71
CA LYS A 93 10.34 -0.45 15.41
C LYS A 93 11.00 -1.63 14.70
N PHE A 94 11.36 -1.47 13.43
CA PHE A 94 12.06 -2.48 12.63
C PHE A 94 13.57 -2.25 12.58
N LYS A 95 14.08 -1.28 13.35
CA LYS A 95 15.49 -0.96 13.46
C LYS A 95 16.02 -1.34 14.83
N GLY A 96 17.27 -1.78 14.87
CA GLY A 96 18.02 -1.98 16.10
C GLY A 96 18.58 -0.68 16.66
N ASP A 97 19.21 -0.77 17.83
CA ASP A 97 19.84 0.36 18.54
C ASP A 97 20.96 1.03 17.74
N ASP A 98 21.55 0.32 16.77
CA ASP A 98 22.55 0.83 15.83
C ASP A 98 21.95 1.65 14.68
N GLY A 99 20.61 1.73 14.60
CA GLY A 99 19.86 2.43 13.56
C GLY A 99 19.77 1.68 12.24
N ASN A 100 20.27 0.44 12.16
CA ASN A 100 20.10 -0.45 11.00
C ASN A 100 18.85 -1.31 11.16
N PHE A 101 18.35 -1.86 10.05
CA PHE A 101 17.23 -2.78 10.08
C PHE A 101 17.62 -4.08 10.79
N LEU A 102 16.69 -4.66 11.55
CA LEU A 102 16.90 -5.92 12.27
C LEU A 102 17.28 -7.04 11.29
N ASN A 103 18.29 -7.85 11.65
CA ASN A 103 18.75 -8.96 10.81
C ASN A 103 17.65 -9.99 10.50
N GLU A 104 16.69 -10.15 11.42
CA GLU A 104 15.53 -11.03 11.27
C GLU A 104 14.66 -10.68 10.05
N LEU A 105 14.73 -9.45 9.55
CA LEU A 105 14.00 -9.03 8.34
C LEU A 105 14.60 -9.59 7.05
N ALA A 106 15.84 -10.09 7.08
CA ALA A 106 16.46 -10.74 5.93
C ALA A 106 15.67 -12.00 5.51
N ASP A 107 14.97 -12.63 6.45
CA ASP A 107 14.15 -13.82 6.22
C ASP A 107 12.69 -13.48 5.79
N ASP A 108 12.33 -12.19 5.68
CA ASP A 108 11.02 -11.71 5.20
C ASP A 108 11.14 -11.01 3.84
N PRO A 109 11.23 -11.76 2.72
CA PRO A 109 11.35 -11.17 1.39
C PRO A 109 10.14 -10.31 1.01
N ARG A 110 8.94 -10.62 1.53
CA ARG A 110 7.72 -9.87 1.23
C ARG A 110 7.74 -8.50 1.93
N GLY A 111 8.14 -8.46 3.19
CA GLY A 111 8.36 -7.24 3.94
C GLY A 111 9.42 -6.36 3.29
N LEU A 112 10.55 -6.95 2.87
CA LEU A 112 11.63 -6.22 2.20
C LEU A 112 11.20 -5.58 0.88
N ILE A 113 10.49 -6.32 0.01
CA ILE A 113 9.97 -5.77 -1.26
C ILE A 113 8.98 -4.63 -0.98
N SER A 114 8.14 -4.80 0.04
CA SER A 114 7.12 -3.80 0.39
C SER A 114 7.76 -2.54 0.95
N LEU A 115 8.78 -2.70 1.79
CA LEU A 115 9.60 -1.60 2.28
C LEU A 115 10.32 -0.89 1.13
N TYR A 116 10.92 -1.65 0.20
CA TYR A 116 11.56 -1.07 -0.98
C TYR A 116 10.56 -0.20 -1.76
N ASN A 117 9.35 -0.71 -2.05
CA ASN A 117 8.31 0.04 -2.76
C ASN A 117 7.89 1.31 -2.00
N ALA A 118 7.70 1.20 -0.68
CA ALA A 118 7.38 2.34 0.18
C ALA A 118 8.52 3.38 0.24
N ALA A 119 9.76 2.93 0.08
CA ALA A 119 10.94 3.76 0.26
C ALA A 119 11.12 4.84 -0.82
N HIS A 120 10.54 4.64 -2.01
CA HIS A 120 10.50 5.66 -3.08
C HIS A 120 9.59 6.85 -2.75
N LEU A 121 8.70 6.72 -1.76
CA LEU A 121 7.73 7.75 -1.38
C LEU A 121 8.22 8.65 -0.23
N PHE A 122 9.47 8.47 0.19
CA PHE A 122 10.10 9.31 1.20
C PHE A 122 10.43 10.68 0.61
N ILE A 123 10.05 11.75 1.31
CA ILE A 123 10.29 13.13 0.84
C ILE A 123 11.74 13.51 1.16
N HIS A 124 12.42 14.15 0.20
CA HIS A 124 13.77 14.69 0.38
C HIS A 124 13.83 15.61 1.61
N GLY A 125 14.61 15.22 2.62
CA GLY A 125 14.72 15.91 3.90
C GLY A 125 14.24 15.06 5.09
N GLU A 126 13.42 14.05 4.84
CA GLU A 126 13.17 12.99 5.82
C GLU A 126 14.47 12.17 5.94
N GLN A 127 15.05 12.07 7.15
CA GLN A 127 16.41 11.55 7.43
C GLN A 127 16.75 10.18 6.81
N ASN A 128 15.73 9.42 6.37
CA ASN A 128 15.86 8.12 5.71
C ASN A 128 16.03 8.18 4.18
N SER A 129 15.81 9.34 3.53
CA SER A 129 15.92 9.45 2.06
C SER A 129 17.33 9.17 1.54
N ARG A 130 18.38 9.55 2.29
CA ARG A 130 19.76 9.50 1.80
C ARG A 130 20.37 8.10 1.73
N LYS A 131 19.93 7.14 2.56
CA LYS A 131 20.49 5.76 2.53
C LYS A 131 19.90 4.91 1.41
N LEU A 132 18.67 5.19 0.94
CA LEU A 132 18.04 4.41 -0.12
C LEU A 132 18.56 4.74 -1.53
N PHE A 133 18.94 5.99 -1.78
CA PHE A 133 19.61 6.39 -3.04
C PHE A 133 20.90 5.60 -3.29
N LEU A 134 21.57 5.13 -2.23
CA LEU A 134 22.77 4.30 -2.36
C LEU A 134 22.47 2.88 -2.84
N LEU A 135 21.33 2.28 -2.45
CA LEU A 135 20.95 0.94 -2.92
C LEU A 135 20.57 0.94 -4.42
N GLN A 136 19.99 2.03 -4.92
CA GLN A 136 19.70 2.17 -6.36
C GLN A 136 20.98 2.33 -7.20
N GLY A 137 21.99 3.03 -6.68
CA GLY A 137 23.28 3.20 -7.36
C GLY A 137 24.11 1.91 -7.46
N THR A 138 23.97 1.00 -6.49
CA THR A 138 24.71 -0.28 -6.48
C THR A 138 24.12 -1.29 -7.48
N ILE A 139 22.81 -1.28 -7.71
CA ILE A 139 22.13 -2.21 -8.63
C ILE A 139 22.32 -1.79 -10.11
N SER A 140 22.58 -0.51 -10.39
CA SER A 140 22.79 -0.01 -11.76
C SER A 140 24.23 -0.21 -12.30
N ASN A 141 25.14 -0.74 -11.48
CA ASN A 141 26.56 -0.95 -11.83
C ASN A 141 26.97 -2.44 -11.88
N GLN A 142 26.01 -3.35 -12.05
CA GLN A 142 26.25 -4.75 -12.40
C GLN A 142 25.53 -5.16 -13.66
#